data_AF-A0A967M512-F1
#
_entry.id   AF-A0A967M512-F1
#
_cell.length_a   1.000
_cell.length_b   1.000
_cell.length_c   1.000
_cell.angle_alpha   90.00
_cell.angle_beta   90.00
_cell.angle_gamma   90.00
#
_symmetry.space_group_name_H-M   'P 1'
#
loop_
_entity.id
_entity.type
_entity.pdbx_description
1 polymer ?
#
loop_
_entity_poly.entity_id
_entity_poly.type
_entity_poly.pdbx_seq_one_letter_code
_entity_poly.pdbx_strand_id
1 'polypeptide(L)' 'MTQPFGQDSLKGLGIGVPGIISAAGEILESPNLRFLDRFNLQKTLAERMNMPVRIVNDVNAIAWGEALHGAG' A
#
# COMPACT_ATOMS: atom_id res chain seq x y z
N MET A 1 20.44 -4.43 9.26
CA MET A 1 20.57 -2.96 9.46
C MET A 1 19.91 -2.28 8.27
N THR A 2 18.71 -1.74 8.43
CA THR A 2 18.10 -0.89 7.40
C THR A 2 18.64 0.53 7.58
N GLN A 3 19.43 1.01 6.63
CA GLN A 3 19.81 2.42 6.60
C GLN A 3 18.55 3.26 6.34
N PRO A 4 18.34 4.38 7.06
CA PRO A 4 17.25 5.29 6.74
C PRO A 4 17.51 5.91 5.35
N PHE A 5 16.57 5.72 4.44
CA PHE A 5 16.56 6.45 3.17
C PHE A 5 16.27 7.93 3.49
N GLY A 6 17.17 8.84 3.14
CA GLY A 6 16.85 10.28 3.15
C GLY A 6 15.68 10.56 2.22
N GLN A 7 14.82 11.54 2.54
CA GLN A 7 13.62 11.87 1.76
C GLN A 7 13.91 12.00 0.25
N ASP A 8 15.06 12.57 -0.11
CA ASP A 8 15.46 12.79 -1.51
C ASP A 8 15.73 11.51 -2.31
N SER A 9 15.92 10.37 -1.64
CA SER A 9 16.21 9.07 -2.26
C SER A 9 14.99 8.17 -2.42
N LEU A 10 13.85 8.54 -1.83
CA LEU A 10 12.64 7.73 -1.86
C LEU A 10 11.88 7.94 -3.18
N LYS A 11 11.72 6.87 -3.97
CA LYS A 11 11.07 6.93 -5.30
C LYS A 11 9.55 6.73 -5.28
N GLY A 12 9.00 6.24 -4.17
CA GLY A 12 7.57 5.98 -4.02
C GLY A 12 7.25 5.12 -2.81
N LEU A 13 5.96 4.87 -2.60
CA LEU A 13 5.43 4.13 -1.46
C LEU A 13 4.46 3.02 -1.93
N GLY A 14 4.75 1.79 -1.52
CA GLY A 14 3.84 0.65 -1.66
C GLY A 14 3.23 0.27 -0.30
N ILE A 15 1.94 -0.02 -0.26
CA ILE A 15 1.23 -0.35 0.99
C ILE A 15 0.35 -1.59 0.79
N GLY A 16 0.60 -2.62 1.61
CA GLY A 16 -0.33 -3.74 1.80
C GLY A 16 -1.31 -3.38 2.92
N VAL A 17 -2.62 -3.43 2.65
CA VAL A 17 -3.67 -3.09 3.62
C VAL A 17 -4.79 -4.12 3.60
N PRO A 18 -5.34 -4.53 4.77
CA PRO A 18 -6.45 -5.47 4.81
C PRO A 18 -7.71 -4.83 4.23
N GLY A 19 -8.43 -5.59 3.39
CA GLY A 19 -9.72 -5.18 2.84
C GLY A 19 -9.83 -5.28 1.32
N ILE A 20 -11.01 -4.93 0.81
CA ILE A 20 -11.30 -4.89 -0.63
C ILE A 20 -10.89 -3.51 -1.14
N ILE A 21 -10.00 -3.49 -2.14
CA ILE A 21 -9.46 -2.25 -2.69
C ILE A 21 -9.95 -2.06 -4.13
N SER A 22 -10.47 -0.87 -4.43
CA SER A 22 -10.85 -0.50 -5.78
C SER A 22 -9.63 -0.26 -6.68
N ALA A 23 -9.84 -0.27 -8.00
CA ALA A 23 -8.78 0.05 -8.96
C ALA A 23 -8.18 1.46 -8.74
N ALA A 24 -8.97 2.39 -8.19
CA ALA A 24 -8.55 3.76 -7.89
C ALA A 24 -7.81 3.91 -6.55
N GLY A 25 -7.61 2.81 -5.79
CA GLY A 25 -6.93 2.86 -4.49
C GLY A 25 -7.81 3.37 -3.36
N GLU A 26 -9.12 3.15 -3.45
CA GLU A 26 -10.05 3.30 -2.33
C GLU A 26 -10.21 1.97 -1.59
N ILE A 27 -10.19 2.02 -0.26
CA ILE A 27 -10.52 0.87 0.57
C ILE A 27 -12.05 0.84 0.67
N LEU A 28 -12.69 -0.07 -0.06
CA LEU A 28 -14.15 -0.18 -0.12
C LEU A 28 -14.71 -0.68 1.21
N GLU A 29 -14.01 -1.65 1.81
CA GLU A 29 -14.34 -2.27 3.09
C GLU A 29 -13.08 -2.91 3.69
N SER A 30 -12.84 -2.72 4.99
CA SER A 30 -11.77 -3.38 5.74
C SER A 30 -12.33 -4.11 6.96
N PRO A 31 -12.05 -5.43 7.12
CA PRO A 31 -12.59 -6.21 8.23
C PRO A 31 -12.07 -5.75 9.59
N ASN A 32 -10.79 -5.37 9.65
CA ASN A 32 -10.10 -5.04 10.91
C ASN A 32 -9.81 -3.53 11.05
N LEU A 33 -9.92 -2.74 9.97
CA LEU A 33 -9.62 -1.31 9.96
C LEU A 33 -10.80 -0.50 9.41
N ARG A 34 -11.99 -0.68 9.99
CA ARG A 34 -13.25 -0.07 9.53
C ARG A 34 -13.23 1.46 9.40
N PHE A 35 -12.33 2.14 10.09
CA PHE A 35 -12.14 3.59 9.94
C PHE A 35 -11.56 3.99 8.56
N LEU A 36 -11.08 3.02 7.78
CA LEU A 36 -10.63 3.19 6.41
C LEU A 36 -11.73 2.88 5.38
N ASP A 37 -12.92 2.46 5.80
CA ASP A 37 -14.03 2.17 4.88
C ASP A 37 -14.37 3.43 4.06
N ARG A 38 -14.47 3.27 2.74
CA ARG A 38 -14.69 4.34 1.76
C ARG A 38 -13.61 5.43 1.73
N PHE A 39 -12.42 5.12 2.26
CA PHE A 39 -11.31 6.06 2.30
C PHE A 39 -10.36 5.83 1.12
N ASN A 40 -10.09 6.88 0.33
CA ASN A 40 -9.10 6.83 -0.74
C ASN A 40 -7.69 7.08 -0.21
N LEU A 41 -7.13 6.06 0.44
CA LEU A 41 -5.80 6.10 1.05
C LEU A 41 -4.71 6.39 0.03
N GLN A 42 -4.80 5.82 -1.18
CA GLN A 42 -3.79 6.03 -2.23
C GLN A 42 -3.68 7.50 -2.61
N LYS A 43 -4.82 8.12 -2.95
CA LYS A 43 -4.87 9.54 -3.32
C LYS A 43 -4.41 10.43 -2.16
N THR A 44 -4.92 10.20 -0.95
CA THR A 44 -4.56 11.03 0.21
C THR A 44 -3.07 10.99 0.52
N LEU A 45 -2.44 9.82 0.46
CA LEU A 45 -1.01 9.71 0.70
C LEU A 45 -0.17 10.25 -0.47
N ALA A 46 -0.61 10.04 -1.71
CA ALA A 46 0.08 10.61 -2.88
C ALA A 46 0.12 12.15 -2.81
N GLU A 47 -1.00 12.77 -2.42
CA GLU A 47 -1.08 14.23 -2.24
C GLU A 47 -0.20 14.72 -1.08
N ARG A 48 -0.22 14.03 0.07
CA ARG A 48 0.55 14.42 1.26
C ARG A 48 2.06 14.24 1.09
N MET A 49 2.47 13.19 0.39
CA MET A 49 3.88 12.82 0.23
C MET A 49 4.49 13.35 -1.07
N ASN A 50 3.67 13.90 -1.97
CA ASN A 50 4.07 14.38 -3.30
C ASN A 50 4.89 13.34 -4.08
N MET A 51 4.46 12.07 -4.03
CA MET A 51 5.16 10.96 -4.68
C MET A 51 4.22 9.85 -5.12
N PRO A 52 4.65 8.93 -6.00
CA PRO A 52 3.85 7.79 -6.41
C PRO A 52 3.51 6.89 -5.22
N VAL A 53 2.22 6.62 -5.04
CA VAL A 53 1.71 5.69 -4.03
C VAL A 53 0.90 4.60 -4.71
N ARG A 54 1.14 3.35 -4.32
CA ARG A 54 0.31 2.21 -4.71
C ARG A 54 -0.16 1.49 -3.46
N ILE A 55 -1.46 1.21 -3.40
CA ILE A 55 -2.01 0.35 -2.36
C ILE A 55 -2.53 -0.95 -2.97
N VAL A 56 -2.38 -2.04 -2.21
CA VAL A 56 -2.78 -3.39 -2.61
C VAL A 56 -3.34 -4.13 -1.39
N ASN A 57 -4.23 -5.08 -1.63
CA ASN A 57 -4.71 -5.95 -0.56
C ASN A 57 -3.52 -6.75 0.02
N ASP A 58 -3.55 -7.01 1.33
CA ASP A 58 -2.52 -7.72 2.09
C ASP A 58 -2.20 -9.12 1.56
N VAL A 59 -3.21 -9.94 1.26
CA VAL A 59 -3.03 -11.28 0.67
C VAL A 59 -2.35 -11.19 -0.68
N ASN A 60 -2.74 -10.23 -1.50
CA ASN A 60 -2.07 -9.97 -2.77
C ASN A 60 -0.61 -9.54 -2.53
N ALA A 61 -0.34 -8.62 -1.60
CA ALA A 61 1.03 -8.20 -1.28
C ALA A 61 1.93 -9.39 -0.91
N ILE A 62 1.41 -10.29 -0.07
CA ILE A 62 2.10 -11.52 0.31
C ILE A 62 2.36 -12.39 -0.93
N ALA A 63 1.34 -12.65 -1.75
CA ALA A 63 1.48 -13.46 -2.95
C ALA A 63 2.50 -12.89 -3.94
N TRP A 64 2.54 -11.56 -4.12
CA TRP A 64 3.56 -10.89 -4.92
C TRP A 64 4.96 -11.06 -4.33
N GLY A 65 5.10 -10.94 -3.01
CA GLY A 65 6.37 -11.15 -2.32
C GLY A 65 6.89 -12.58 -2.47
N GLU A 66 6.03 -13.57 -2.23
CA GLU A 66 6.35 -14.99 -2.40
C GLU A 66 6.68 -15.33 -3.85
N ALA A 67 5.91 -14.81 -4.83
CA ALA A 67 6.17 -15.09 -6.24
C ALA A 67 7.51 -14.50 -6.74
N LEU A 68 7.95 -13.36 -6.20
CA LEU A 68 9.18 -12.69 -6.63
C LEU A 68 10.42 -13.10 -5.84
N HIS A 69 10.25 -13.42 -4.56
CA HIS A 69 11.36 -13.58 -3.61
C HIS A 69 11.22 -14.83 -2.71
N GLY A 70 10.07 -15.50 -2.75
CA GLY A 70 9.84 -16.74 -2.02
C GLY A 70 10.57 -17.93 -2.65
N ALA A 71 10.62 -19.03 -1.91
CA ALA A 71 11.29 -20.25 -2.34
C ALA A 71 10.38 -21.22 -3.12
N GLY A 72 9.08 -20.91 -3.22
CA GLY A 72 8.05 -21.84 -3.68
C GLY A 72 7.55 -22.75 -2.56
#